data_AF-A0A2V5UIE8-F1
#
_entry.id   AF-A0A2V5UIE8-F1
#
_cell.length_a   1.000
_cell.length_b   1.000
_cell.length_c   1.000
_cell.angle_alpha   90.00
_cell.angle_beta   90.00
_cell.angle_gamma   90.00
#
_symmetry.space_group_name_H-M   'P 1'
#
loop_
_entity.id
_entity.type
_entity.pdbx_description
1 polymer ?
#
loop_
_entity_poly.entity_id
_entity_poly.type
_entity_poly.pdbx_seq_one_letter_code
_entity_poly.pdbx_strand_id
1 'polypeptide(L)'
;GGPFTDRTRTCYLGSIFDEPVSDSGSAQAVYVDQFNVLGFLPSSRLFKHDIKPMDKASEELYALKPVTFKYNSDKNGMTQYGLIAEEVAEVNPDLVLHGKTGIDTVRYEQINAMLLNEFL
;
A
#
# COMPACT_ATOMS: atom_id res chain seq x y z
N GLY A 1 -20.50 -8.43 -13.22
CA GLY A 1 -20.61 -7.34 -12.25
C GLY A 1 -19.26 -7.15 -11.62
N GLY A 2 -18.65 -5.97 -11.76
CA GLY A 2 -17.38 -5.65 -11.10
C GLY A 2 -17.60 -5.19 -9.65
N PRO A 3 -16.53 -4.95 -8.88
CA PRO A 3 -16.58 -4.57 -7.45
C PRO A 3 -17.31 -3.25 -7.12
N PHE A 4 -17.88 -2.57 -8.12
CA PHE A 4 -18.64 -1.32 -8.00
C PHE A 4 -20.06 -1.39 -8.59
N THR A 5 -20.64 -2.58 -8.71
CA THR A 5 -22.07 -2.71 -9.07
C THR A 5 -22.98 -2.18 -7.97
N ASP A 6 -22.54 -2.25 -6.71
CA ASP A 6 -23.16 -1.59 -5.57
C ASP A 6 -22.42 -0.29 -5.26
N ARG A 7 -23.14 0.84 -5.30
CA ARG A 7 -22.60 2.19 -5.07
C ARG A 7 -23.01 2.78 -3.72
N THR A 8 -23.71 2.01 -2.88
CA THR A 8 -24.25 2.49 -1.60
C THR A 8 -23.18 2.97 -0.62
N ARG A 9 -21.92 2.58 -0.81
CA ARG A 9 -20.76 2.95 0.01
C ARG A 9 -19.65 3.63 -0.78
N THR A 10 -19.99 4.32 -1.87
CA THR A 10 -19.03 5.02 -2.71
C THR A 10 -19.19 6.54 -2.60
N CYS A 11 -18.09 7.24 -2.32
CA CYS A 11 -18.00 8.69 -2.45
C CYS A 11 -17.29 9.02 -3.77
N TYR A 12 -17.93 9.83 -4.63
CA TYR A 12 -17.33 10.33 -5.86
C TYR A 12 -16.99 11.81 -5.69
N LEU A 13 -15.71 12.15 -5.87
CA LEU A 13 -15.27 13.53 -6.06
C LEU A 13 -15.15 13.75 -7.57
N GLY A 14 -15.96 14.66 -8.11
CA GLY A 14 -15.90 15.02 -9.53
C GLY A 14 -14.64 15.84 -9.84
N SER A 15 -14.20 15.81 -11.09
CA SER A 15 -13.11 16.67 -11.59
C SER A 15 -11.76 16.51 -10.88
N ILE A 16 -11.37 15.27 -10.56
CA ILE A 16 -10.05 14.96 -9.98
C ILE A 16 -9.18 14.05 -10.85
N PHE A 17 -9.77 13.30 -11.79
CA PHE A 17 -9.03 12.41 -12.68
C PHE A 17 -8.50 13.19 -13.87
N ASP A 18 -7.26 12.92 -14.29
CA ASP A 18 -6.50 13.64 -15.32
C ASP A 18 -6.24 15.14 -15.05
N GLU A 19 -6.48 15.61 -13.82
CA GLU A 19 -6.18 16.97 -13.40
C GLU A 19 -4.83 17.03 -12.66
N PRO A 20 -3.93 17.97 -12.98
CA PRO A 20 -2.71 18.16 -12.22
C PRO A 20 -3.01 18.74 -10.84
N VAL A 21 -2.19 18.38 -9.85
CA VAL A 21 -2.15 19.12 -8.58
C VAL A 21 -1.66 20.56 -8.84
N SER A 22 -2.17 21.53 -8.08
CA SER A 22 -1.85 22.96 -8.29
C SER A 22 -0.41 23.32 -7.95
N ASP A 23 0.18 22.65 -6.96
CA ASP A 23 1.59 22.76 -6.58
C ASP A 23 2.13 21.36 -6.25
N SER A 24 2.88 20.79 -7.20
CA SER A 24 3.49 19.46 -7.02
C SER A 24 4.54 19.42 -5.90
N GLY A 25 5.12 20.56 -5.51
CA GLY A 25 6.14 20.62 -4.45
C GLY A 25 5.58 20.45 -3.04
N SER A 26 4.28 20.69 -2.85
CA SER A 26 3.58 20.55 -1.57
C SER A 26 2.50 19.45 -1.58
N ALA A 27 2.40 18.69 -2.67
CA ALA A 27 1.46 17.57 -2.76
C ALA A 27 1.77 16.48 -1.72
N GLN A 28 0.73 15.95 -1.08
CA GLN A 28 0.83 14.94 -0.03
C GLN A 28 -0.07 13.75 -0.35
N ALA A 29 0.47 12.54 -0.18
CA ALA A 29 -0.33 11.32 -0.28
C ALA A 29 -1.40 11.27 0.82
N VAL A 30 -2.62 10.87 0.45
CA VAL A 30 -3.75 10.71 1.37
C VAL A 30 -4.02 9.22 1.65
N TYR A 31 -4.41 8.93 2.88
CA TYR A 31 -4.68 7.59 3.39
C TYR A 31 -6.01 7.57 4.13
N VAL A 32 -6.61 6.39 4.27
CA VAL A 32 -7.83 6.17 5.04
C VAL A 32 -7.55 5.15 6.13
N ASP A 33 -7.92 5.45 7.37
CA ASP A 33 -7.80 4.52 8.48
C ASP A 33 -9.09 3.71 8.71
N GLN A 34 -9.03 2.77 9.66
CA GLN A 34 -10.18 1.93 10.04
C GLN A 34 -11.37 2.70 10.63
N PHE A 35 -11.16 3.96 11.03
CA PHE A 35 -12.19 4.84 11.58
C PHE A 35 -12.83 5.72 10.49
N ASN A 36 -12.52 5.47 9.22
CA ASN A 36 -12.96 6.25 8.05
C ASN A 36 -12.43 7.70 8.04
N VAL A 37 -11.27 7.95 8.65
CA VAL A 37 -10.62 9.26 8.61
C VAL A 37 -9.69 9.33 7.40
N LEU A 38 -9.90 10.33 6.55
CA LEU A 38 -8.96 10.70 5.48
C LEU A 38 -7.85 11.59 6.06
N GLY A 39 -6.59 11.22 5.87
CA GLY A 39 -5.45 11.95 6.42
C GLY A 39 -4.12 11.55 5.79
N PHE A 40 -3.02 11.81 6.51
CA PHE A 40 -1.66 11.43 6.11
C PHE A 40 -1.01 10.57 7.20
N LEU A 41 0.08 9.85 6.87
CA LEU A 41 0.84 9.05 7.83
C LEU A 41 1.92 9.91 8.52
N PRO A 42 1.81 10.23 9.82
CA PRO A 42 2.83 11.00 10.52
C PRO A 42 4.10 10.17 10.73
N SER A 43 5.28 10.76 10.52
CA SER A 43 6.57 10.06 10.65
C SER A 43 7.52 10.65 11.70
N SER A 44 7.15 11.78 12.34
CA SER A 44 7.95 12.41 13.41
C SER A 44 8.06 11.52 14.65
N ARG A 45 9.18 11.66 15.39
CA ARG A 45 9.40 11.01 16.69
C ARG A 45 8.31 11.30 17.71
N LEU A 46 7.58 12.41 17.58
CA LEU A 46 6.44 12.73 18.44
C LEU A 46 5.31 11.68 18.39
N PHE A 47 5.21 10.93 17.29
CA PHE A 47 4.16 9.94 17.05
C PHE A 47 4.68 8.50 17.12
N LYS A 48 5.92 8.28 17.57
CA LYS A 48 6.59 6.97 17.55
C LYS A 48 7.31 6.72 18.88
N HIS A 49 7.22 5.50 19.40
CA HIS A 49 7.96 5.04 20.58
C HIS A 49 8.83 3.83 20.21
N ASP A 50 9.70 3.39 21.13
CA ASP A 50 10.56 2.19 20.98
C ASP A 50 11.34 2.14 19.65
N ILE A 51 11.85 3.28 19.22
CA ILE A 51 12.59 3.41 17.96
C ILE A 51 13.97 2.76 18.09
N LYS A 52 14.17 1.65 17.37
CA LYS A 52 15.41 0.87 17.29
C LYS A 52 15.81 0.61 15.84
N PRO A 53 17.09 0.30 15.55
CA PRO A 53 17.49 -0.23 14.25
C PRO A 53 16.68 -1.47 13.86
N MET A 54 16.55 -1.71 12.54
CA MET A 54 15.77 -2.82 11.99
C MET A 54 16.51 -4.17 12.09
N ASP A 55 17.84 -4.12 12.12
CA ASP A 55 18.74 -5.27 12.17
C ASP A 55 18.32 -6.35 11.15
N LYS A 56 17.98 -7.55 11.62
CA LYS A 56 17.63 -8.70 10.77
C LYS A 56 16.17 -8.76 10.34
N ALA A 57 15.33 -7.83 10.80
CA ALA A 57 13.90 -7.89 10.49
C ALA A 57 13.61 -7.75 8.99
N SER A 58 14.51 -7.13 8.23
CA SER A 58 14.42 -6.99 6.77
C SER A 58 15.00 -8.16 5.98
N GLU A 59 15.67 -9.14 6.62
CA GLU A 59 16.16 -10.35 5.93
C GLU A 59 15.00 -11.17 5.33
N GLU A 60 13.79 -11.04 5.88
CA GLU A 60 12.58 -11.69 5.36
C GLU A 60 12.23 -11.22 3.93
N LEU A 61 12.68 -10.02 3.52
CA LEU A 61 12.48 -9.52 2.16
C LEU A 61 13.14 -10.41 1.10
N TYR A 62 14.22 -11.12 1.45
CA TYR A 62 14.90 -12.03 0.51
C TYR A 62 14.05 -13.23 0.11
N ALA A 63 13.06 -13.59 0.93
CA ALA A 63 12.14 -14.69 0.64
C ALA A 63 10.93 -14.25 -0.22
N LEU A 64 10.70 -12.93 -0.36
CA LEU A 64 9.63 -12.41 -1.19
C LEU A 64 9.91 -12.64 -2.67
N LYS A 65 8.86 -12.93 -3.45
CA LYS A 65 8.94 -13.25 -4.87
C LYS A 65 8.18 -12.21 -5.69
N PRO A 66 8.87 -11.22 -6.28
CA PRO A 66 8.22 -10.28 -7.20
C PRO A 66 7.63 -11.00 -8.41
N VAL A 67 6.43 -10.58 -8.82
CA VAL A 67 5.72 -11.13 -9.97
C VAL A 67 5.28 -10.02 -10.93
N THR A 68 4.87 -10.41 -12.13
CA THR A 68 4.12 -9.55 -13.03
C THR A 68 2.68 -10.01 -13.11
N PHE A 69 1.74 -9.06 -13.19
CA PHE A 69 0.31 -9.37 -13.23
C PHE A 69 -0.46 -8.33 -14.04
N LYS A 70 -1.74 -8.61 -14.28
CA LYS A 70 -2.70 -7.68 -14.90
C LYS A 70 -3.95 -7.64 -14.03
N TYR A 71 -4.50 -6.46 -13.79
CA TYR A 71 -5.74 -6.36 -13.02
C TYR A 71 -6.93 -6.86 -13.83
N ASN A 72 -7.79 -7.68 -13.21
CA ASN A 72 -9.02 -8.18 -13.85
C ASN A 72 -9.98 -7.06 -14.30
N SER A 73 -9.94 -5.91 -13.61
CA SER A 73 -10.74 -4.73 -13.95
C SER A 73 -10.13 -3.84 -15.04
N ASP A 74 -8.83 -4.02 -15.36
CA ASP A 74 -8.16 -3.23 -16.38
C ASP A 74 -8.45 -3.78 -17.77
N LYS A 75 -9.30 -3.07 -18.52
CA LYS A 75 -9.68 -3.44 -19.89
C LYS A 75 -8.52 -3.33 -20.87
N ASN A 76 -7.50 -2.50 -20.57
CA ASN A 76 -6.34 -2.33 -21.43
C ASN A 76 -5.28 -3.41 -21.17
N GLY A 77 -5.43 -4.20 -20.09
CA GLY A 77 -4.57 -5.32 -19.76
C GLY A 77 -3.11 -4.93 -19.61
N MET A 78 -2.83 -3.79 -18.97
CA MET A 78 -1.49 -3.28 -18.73
C MET A 78 -0.76 -4.17 -17.73
N THR A 79 0.46 -4.59 -18.08
CA THR A 79 1.33 -5.36 -17.19
C THR A 79 1.77 -4.47 -16.03
N GLN A 80 1.58 -4.97 -14.81
CA GLN A 80 2.01 -4.38 -13.55
C GLN A 80 3.06 -5.27 -12.88
N TYR A 81 3.78 -4.71 -11.93
CA TYR A 81 4.84 -5.36 -11.17
C TYR A 81 4.52 -5.23 -9.68
N GLY A 82 4.72 -6.30 -8.92
CA GLY A 82 4.47 -6.25 -7.48
C GLY A 82 4.55 -7.61 -6.82
N LEU A 83 3.80 -7.75 -5.73
CA LEU A 83 3.73 -8.93 -4.88
C LEU A 83 2.27 -9.38 -4.73
N ILE A 84 2.08 -10.67 -4.46
CA ILE A 84 0.78 -11.24 -4.10
C ILE A 84 0.64 -11.21 -2.58
N ALA A 85 -0.47 -10.67 -2.07
CA ALA A 85 -0.62 -10.40 -0.64
C ALA A 85 -0.61 -11.69 0.19
N GLU A 86 -1.22 -12.76 -0.30
CA GLU A 86 -1.21 -14.08 0.34
C GLU A 86 0.21 -14.67 0.40
N GLU A 87 1.00 -14.56 -0.68
CA GLU A 87 2.40 -15.03 -0.71
C GLU A 87 3.29 -14.22 0.24
N VAL A 88 3.04 -12.90 0.36
CA VAL A 88 3.74 -12.07 1.35
C VAL A 88 3.37 -12.51 2.77
N ALA A 89 2.10 -12.83 3.04
CA ALA A 89 1.67 -13.24 4.37
C ALA A 89 2.26 -14.58 4.83
N GLU A 90 2.56 -15.49 3.89
CA GLU A 90 3.29 -16.74 4.18
C GLU A 90 4.72 -16.47 4.66
N VAL A 91 5.35 -15.39 4.18
CA VAL A 91 6.71 -14.99 4.56
C VAL A 91 6.70 -14.13 5.82
N ASN A 92 5.90 -13.06 5.82
CA ASN A 92 5.71 -12.17 6.95
C ASN A 92 4.27 -11.61 6.98
N PRO A 93 3.42 -12.06 7.93
CA PRO A 93 2.04 -11.60 8.05
C PRO A 93 1.90 -10.15 8.54
N ASP A 94 2.94 -9.54 9.10
CA ASP A 94 2.91 -8.14 9.53
C ASP A 94 3.01 -7.16 8.34
N LEU A 95 3.50 -7.63 7.19
CA LEU A 95 3.64 -6.85 5.96
C LEU A 95 2.37 -6.81 5.10
N VAL A 96 1.25 -7.30 5.62
CA VAL A 96 -0.05 -7.27 4.93
C VAL A 96 -1.13 -6.58 5.75
N LEU A 97 -2.23 -6.27 5.07
CA LEU A 97 -3.44 -5.71 5.64
C LEU A 97 -4.63 -6.61 5.28
N HIS A 98 -5.48 -6.84 6.27
CA HIS A 98 -6.73 -7.55 6.08
C HIS A 98 -7.82 -6.57 5.70
N GLY A 99 -8.47 -6.82 4.57
CA GLY A 99 -9.63 -6.05 4.13
C GLY A 99 -10.92 -6.85 4.31
N LYS A 100 -11.85 -6.68 3.38
CA LYS A 100 -13.18 -7.33 3.45
C LYS A 100 -13.18 -8.73 2.88
N THR A 101 -12.23 -9.07 2.02
CA THR A 101 -12.15 -10.36 1.34
C THR A 101 -11.08 -11.30 1.91
N GLY A 102 -10.33 -10.84 2.91
CA GLY A 102 -9.22 -11.57 3.52
C GLY A 102 -7.97 -10.71 3.55
N ILE A 103 -6.85 -11.28 3.11
CA ILE A 103 -5.56 -10.58 2.98
C ILE A 103 -5.58 -9.80 1.67
N ASP A 104 -5.96 -8.53 1.73
CA ASP A 104 -6.31 -7.77 0.52
C ASP A 104 -5.18 -6.85 0.05
N THR A 105 -4.16 -6.58 0.88
CA THR A 105 -3.19 -5.51 0.59
C THR A 105 -1.82 -5.79 1.20
N VAL A 106 -0.76 -5.48 0.43
CA VAL A 106 0.63 -5.46 0.90
C VAL A 106 0.98 -4.07 1.42
N ARG A 107 1.73 -4.00 2.53
CA ARG A 107 2.25 -2.74 3.11
C ARG A 107 3.50 -2.26 2.36
N TYR A 108 3.34 -1.86 1.11
CA TYR A 108 4.46 -1.45 0.25
C TYR A 108 5.34 -0.35 0.87
N GLU A 109 4.77 0.62 1.59
CA GLU A 109 5.56 1.65 2.29
C GLU A 109 6.54 1.08 3.33
N GLN A 110 6.16 0.00 4.03
CA GLN A 110 7.06 -0.67 4.98
C GLN A 110 8.15 -1.43 4.25
N ILE A 111 7.80 -2.20 3.21
CA ILE A 111 8.78 -2.90 2.37
C ILE A 111 9.80 -1.92 1.78
N ASN A 112 9.34 -0.77 1.25
CA ASN A 112 10.22 0.25 0.69
C ASN A 112 11.21 0.81 1.73
N ALA A 113 10.76 1.00 2.97
CA ALA A 113 11.65 1.43 4.06
C ALA A 113 12.63 0.32 4.48
N MET A 114 12.17 -0.94 4.52
CA MET A 114 12.98 -2.11 4.85
C MET A 114 14.06 -2.38 3.81
N LEU A 115 13.77 -2.15 2.52
CA LEU A 115 14.75 -2.29 1.44
C LEU A 115 15.99 -1.41 1.67
N LEU A 116 15.84 -0.23 2.29
CA LEU A 116 16.98 0.63 2.62
C LEU A 116 17.97 -0.05 3.56
N ASN A 117 17.54 -0.98 4.41
CA ASN A 117 18.43 -1.71 5.32
C ASN A 117 19.30 -2.75 4.58
N GLU A 118 18.84 -3.25 3.43
CA GLU A 118 19.52 -4.31 2.66
C GLU A 118 20.54 -3.77 1.65
N PHE A 119 20.58 -2.45 1.44
CA PHE A 119 21.54 -1.79 0.54
C PHE A 119 22.64 -1.01 1.29
N LEU A 120 22.69 -1.10 2.62
CA LEU A 120 23.70 -0.47 3.49
C LEU A 120 24.84 -1.44 3.80
#